data_AF-A0A382X126-F1
#
_entry.id   AF-A0A382X126-F1
#
_cell.length_a   1.000
_cell.length_b   1.000
_cell.length_c   1.000
_cell.angle_alpha   90.00
_cell.angle_beta   90.00
_cell.angle_gamma   90.00
#
_symmetry.space_group_name_H-M   'P 1'
#
loop_
_entity.id
_entity.type
_entity.pdbx_description
1 polymer ?
#
loop_
_entity_poly.entity_id
_entity_poly.type
_entity_poly.pdbx_seq_one_letter_code
_entity_poly.pdbx_strand_id
1 'polypeptide(L)'
;MIAIRDCPLDDPDEENEYIAEEIMGHLSEEYRDEILDGKVKLMIMPDIESINYGRTVGYEIIEHIPPEDIGEIKGRDLRKHEKIGFR
;
A
#
# COMPACT_ATOMS: atom_id res chain seq x y z
N MET A 1 -1.24 -5.72 -9.67
CA MET A 1 -2.42 -5.40 -8.86
C MET A 1 -1.93 -4.83 -7.55
N ILE A 2 -2.48 -3.70 -7.11
CA ILE A 2 -2.15 -3.05 -5.84
C ILE A 2 -3.42 -3.14 -4.98
N ALA A 3 -3.30 -3.73 -3.79
CA ALA A 3 -4.38 -3.87 -2.84
C ALA A 3 -4.20 -2.86 -1.70
N ILE A 4 -5.27 -2.14 -1.38
CA ILE A 4 -5.34 -1.15 -0.30
C ILE A 4 -6.13 -1.77 0.82
N ARG A 5 -5.54 -1.82 2.02
CA ARG A 5 -6.23 -2.32 3.21
C ARG A 5 -7.28 -1.32 3.68
N ASP A 6 -8.50 -1.78 3.87
CA ASP A 6 -9.60 -1.02 4.47
C ASP A 6 -9.45 -1.03 5.99
N CYS A 7 -8.78 0.00 6.51
CA CYS A 7 -8.47 0.13 7.93
C CYS A 7 -9.06 1.44 8.49
N PRO A 8 -9.58 1.43 9.72
CA PRO A 8 -10.13 2.62 10.35
C PRO A 8 -9.02 3.59 10.80
N LEU A 9 -9.36 4.88 10.88
CA LEU A 9 -8.42 5.93 11.32
C LEU A 9 -8.27 6.02 12.84
N ASP A 10 -9.18 5.43 13.60
CA ASP A 10 -9.23 5.49 15.06
C ASP A 10 -8.61 4.25 15.74
N ASP A 11 -7.91 3.40 14.99
CA ASP A 11 -7.14 2.29 15.55
C ASP A 11 -5.98 2.84 16.41
N PRO A 12 -5.97 2.62 17.73
CA PRO A 12 -4.94 3.16 18.61
C PRO A 12 -3.55 2.55 18.36
N ASP A 13 -3.47 1.40 17.68
CA ASP A 13 -2.23 0.70 17.38
C ASP A 13 -1.70 1.06 15.97
N GLU A 14 -2.45 1.82 15.17
CA GLU A 14 -2.05 2.26 13.83
C GLU A 14 -1.95 3.79 13.71
N GLU A 15 -0.97 4.26 12.93
CA GLU A 15 -0.78 5.69 12.65
C GLU A 15 -1.23 6.00 11.21
N ASN A 16 -2.48 5.70 10.89
CA ASN A 16 -3.06 5.96 9.58
C ASN A 16 -3.59 7.39 9.49
N GLU A 17 -3.32 8.05 8.37
CA GLU A 17 -3.72 9.46 8.14
C GLU A 17 -4.79 9.62 7.05
N TYR A 18 -5.06 8.54 6.30
CA TYR A 18 -5.99 8.53 5.17
C TYR A 18 -6.87 7.29 5.21
N ILE A 19 -8.14 7.45 4.82
CA ILE A 19 -9.02 6.29 4.58
C ILE A 19 -8.67 5.61 3.25
N ALA A 20 -9.10 4.36 3.09
CA ALA A 20 -8.77 3.56 1.91
C ALA A 20 -9.21 4.22 0.59
N GLU A 21 -10.34 4.95 0.59
CA GLU A 21 -10.84 5.69 -0.57
C GLU A 21 -9.95 6.87 -0.95
N GLU A 22 -9.36 7.57 0.02
CA GLU A 22 -8.43 8.68 -0.25
C GLU A 22 -7.14 8.14 -0.86
N ILE A 23 -6.60 7.05 -0.31
CA ILE A 23 -5.44 6.35 -0.87
C ILE A 23 -5.75 5.85 -2.29
N MET A 24 -6.94 5.30 -2.51
CA MET A 24 -7.39 4.87 -3.84
C MET A 24 -7.41 6.05 -4.82
N GLY A 25 -7.89 7.22 -4.39
CA GLY A 25 -7.86 8.45 -5.18
C GLY A 25 -6.45 8.86 -5.57
N HIS A 26 -5.54 9.01 -4.59
CA HIS A 26 -4.15 9.38 -4.82
C HIS A 26 -3.45 8.39 -5.77
N LEU A 27 -3.58 7.08 -5.52
CA LEU A 27 -2.98 6.05 -6.38
C LEU A 27 -3.60 6.01 -7.78
N SER A 28 -4.90 6.33 -7.91
CA SER A 28 -5.55 6.38 -9.22
C SER A 28 -5.05 7.55 -10.08
N GLU A 29 -4.69 8.67 -9.43
CA GLU A 29 -4.09 9.82 -10.11
C GLU A 29 -2.63 9.54 -10.49
N GLU A 30 -1.84 9.01 -9.55
CA GLU A 30 -0.41 8.71 -9.78
C GLU A 30 -0.20 7.62 -10.85
N TYR A 31 -1.02 6.56 -10.84
CA TYR A 31 -0.92 5.43 -11.79
C TYR A 31 -1.94 5.51 -12.93
N ARG A 32 -2.43 6.71 -13.26
CA ARG A 32 -3.52 6.90 -14.21
C ARG A 32 -3.26 6.21 -15.55
N ASP A 33 -2.09 6.42 -16.13
CA ASP A 33 -1.75 5.90 -17.45
C ASP A 33 -1.60 4.37 -17.42
N GLU A 34 -0.97 3.82 -16.38
CA GLU A 34 -0.81 2.38 -16.20
C GLU A 34 -2.13 1.66 -15.96
N ILE A 35 -3.09 2.32 -15.29
CA ILE A 35 -4.44 1.81 -15.11
C ILE A 35 -5.19 1.81 -16.44
N LEU A 36 -5.10 2.90 -17.22
CA LEU A 36 -5.73 2.99 -18.54
C LEU A 36 -5.15 1.99 -19.54
N ASP A 37 -3.84 1.74 -19.47
CA ASP A 37 -3.12 0.72 -20.23
C ASP A 37 -3.42 -0.71 -19.76
N GLY A 38 -4.13 -0.88 -18.64
CA GLY A 38 -4.45 -2.18 -18.04
C GLY A 38 -3.27 -2.90 -17.38
N LYS A 39 -2.15 -2.20 -17.14
CA LYS A 39 -0.95 -2.72 -16.46
C LYS A 39 -1.15 -2.78 -14.94
N VAL A 40 -1.88 -1.80 -14.40
CA VAL A 40 -2.17 -1.69 -12.96
C VAL A 40 -3.66 -1.82 -12.72
N LYS A 41 -4.01 -2.52 -11.64
CA LYS A 41 -5.36 -2.62 -11.11
C LYS A 41 -5.32 -2.35 -9.62
N LEU A 42 -6.13 -1.38 -9.18
CA LEU A 42 -6.30 -1.03 -7.78
C LEU A 42 -7.55 -1.74 -7.21
N MET A 43 -7.48 -2.15 -5.94
CA MET A 43 -8.64 -2.66 -5.21
C MET A 43 -8.52 -2.38 -3.71
N ILE A 44 -9.64 -2.08 -3.06
CA ILE A 44 -9.73 -2.01 -1.60
C ILE A 44 -10.09 -3.41 -1.09
N MET A 45 -9.44 -3.85 -0.02
CA MET A 45 -9.61 -5.16 0.60
C MET A 45 -9.74 -5.05 2.11
N PRO A 46 -10.61 -5.86 2.74
CA PRO A 46 -10.66 -5.93 4.20
C PRO A 46 -9.40 -6.59 4.76
N ASP A 47 -9.30 -6.60 6.08
CA ASP A 47 -8.26 -7.32 6.81
C ASP A 47 -8.19 -8.80 6.40
N ILE A 48 -6.96 -9.26 6.16
CA ILE A 48 -6.67 -10.65 5.82
C ILE A 48 -6.05 -11.31 7.03
N GLU A 49 -6.71 -12.34 7.56
CA GLU A 49 -6.19 -13.12 8.68
C GLU A 49 -5.03 -14.03 8.25
N SER A 50 -5.10 -14.63 7.06
CA SER A 50 -4.06 -15.52 6.57
C SER A 50 -3.99 -15.57 5.04
N ILE A 51 -2.78 -15.76 4.53
CA ILE A 51 -2.52 -16.07 3.13
C ILE A 51 -2.01 -17.51 3.06
N ASN A 52 -2.75 -18.37 2.38
CA ASN A 52 -2.33 -19.74 2.12
C ASN A 52 -1.52 -19.78 0.82
N TYR A 53 -0.24 -20.16 0.90
CA TYR A 53 0.65 -20.27 -0.26
C TYR A 53 1.44 -21.59 -0.27
N GLY A 54 1.92 -22.03 -1.44
CA GLY A 54 2.67 -23.28 -1.61
C GLY A 54 2.22 -24.21 -2.76
N ARG A 55 2.79 -25.41 -2.81
CA ARG A 55 2.63 -26.36 -3.95
C ARG A 55 1.17 -26.79 -4.22
N THR A 56 0.29 -26.73 -3.22
CA THR A 56 -1.12 -27.15 -3.34
C THR A 56 -2.06 -26.04 -3.78
N VAL A 57 -1.61 -24.78 -3.86
CA VAL A 57 -2.48 -23.63 -4.20
C VAL A 57 -2.38 -23.20 -5.66
N GLY A 58 -1.36 -23.67 -6.39
CA GLY A 58 -1.25 -23.51 -7.85
C GLY A 58 -0.65 -22.19 -8.34
N TYR A 59 -0.10 -21.36 -7.44
CA TYR A 59 0.56 -20.10 -7.77
C TYR A 59 2.04 -20.12 -7.37
N GLU A 60 2.89 -19.55 -8.22
CA GLU A 60 4.29 -19.25 -7.91
C GLU A 60 4.40 -17.93 -7.15
N ILE A 61 5.24 -17.89 -6.11
CA ILE A 61 5.60 -16.63 -5.44
C ILE A 61 6.88 -16.12 -6.09
N ILE A 62 6.80 -14.94 -6.69
CA ILE A 62 7.95 -14.21 -7.21
C ILE A 62 8.18 -13.02 -6.29
N GLU A 63 9.27 -13.05 -5.53
CA GLU A 63 9.65 -11.96 -4.63
C GLU A 63 10.63 -11.02 -5.33
N HIS A 64 10.33 -9.73 -5.31
CA HIS A 64 11.19 -8.68 -5.84
C HIS A 64 11.70 -7.83 -4.67
N ILE A 65 13.02 -7.86 -4.44
CA ILE A 65 13.67 -7.06 -3.41
C ILE A 65 13.97 -5.67 -3.98
N PRO A 66 13.53 -4.57 -3.34
CA PRO A 66 13.82 -3.23 -3.82
C PRO A 66 15.33 -2.91 -3.70
N PRO A 67 15.85 -1.97 -4.49
CA PRO A 67 17.18 -1.40 -4.30
C PRO A 67 17.40 -0.85 -2.87
N GLU A 68 18.64 -0.86 -2.38
CA GLU A 68 18.98 -0.52 -0.99
C GLU A 68 18.57 0.90 -0.61
N ASP A 69 18.81 1.87 -1.49
CA ASP A 69 18.45 3.28 -1.33
C ASP A 69 16.93 3.50 -1.22
N ILE A 70 16.13 2.73 -1.95
CA ILE A 70 14.66 2.74 -1.85
C ILE A 70 14.18 2.00 -0.60
N GLY A 71 14.87 0.92 -0.22
CA GLY A 71 14.55 0.13 0.97
C GLY A 71 14.74 0.89 2.30
N GLU A 72 15.53 1.97 2.30
CA GLU A 72 15.68 2.85 3.47
C GLU A 72 14.47 3.76 3.72
N ILE A 73 13.57 3.93 2.74
CA ILE A 73 12.39 4.78 2.86
C ILE A 73 11.36 4.11 3.77
N LYS A 74 11.06 4.74 4.91
CA LYS A 74 10.06 4.27 5.88
C LYS A 74 8.91 5.25 5.98
N GLY A 75 7.69 4.78 5.71
CA GLY A 75 6.47 5.61 5.80
C GLY A 75 6.28 6.28 7.16
N ARG A 76 6.63 5.59 8.26
CA ARG A 76 6.57 6.17 9.62
C ARG A 76 7.50 7.38 9.78
N ASP A 77 8.67 7.33 9.16
CA ASP A 77 9.63 8.43 9.25
C ASP A 77 9.17 9.60 8.39
N LEU A 78 8.61 9.35 7.20
CA LEU A 78 8.03 10.40 6.35
C LEU A 78 6.93 11.21 7.10
N ARG A 79 5.98 10.52 7.75
CA ARG A 79 4.91 11.18 8.54
C ARG A 79 5.45 12.04 9.68
N LYS A 80 6.53 11.61 10.34
CA LYS A 80 7.17 12.40 11.40
C LYS A 80 7.80 13.68 10.85
N HIS A 81 8.43 13.60 9.67
CA HIS A 81 9.06 14.76 9.05
C HIS A 81 8.02 15.79 8.57
N GLU A 82 6.87 15.35 8.03
CA GLU A 82 5.76 16.26 7.69
C GLU A 82 5.23 17.01 8.92
N LYS A 83 5.07 16.33 10.06
CA LYS A 83 4.62 16.97 11.32
C LYS A 83 5.63 17.98 11.88
N ILE A 84 6.91 17.88 11.52
CA ILE A 84 7.99 18.78 11.96
C ILE A 84 8.15 19.97 10.99
N GLY A 85 7.61 19.88 9.78
CA GLY A 85 7.80 20.86 8.70
C GLY A 85 6.54 21.64 8.32
N PHE A 86 6.06 22.52 9.21
CA PHE A 86 5.44 23.83 8.90
C PHE A 86 5.19 24.53 10.24
N ARG A 87 6.24 25.16 10.79
CA ARG A 87 6.14 26.19 11.83
C ARG A 87 7.10 27.32 11.49
#